data_AF-A0A067KAI8-F1
#
_entry.id   AF-A0A067KAI8-F1
#
_cell.length_a   1.000
_cell.length_b   1.000
_cell.length_c   1.000
_cell.angle_alpha   90.00
_cell.angle_beta   90.00
_cell.angle_gamma   90.00
#
_symmetry.space_group_name_H-M   'P 1'
#
loop_
_entity.id
_entity.type
_entity.pdbx_description
1 polymer ?
#
loop_
_entity_poly.entity_id
_entity_poly.type
_entity_poly.pdbx_seq_one_letter_code
_entity_poly.pdbx_strand_id
1 'polypeptide(L)'
;MELKRLLICLILWVQIQGNNGCFEEERLALLQFKASLESDEYGSKFPILLSWNDEPENNCCEWERVSCNSTVAHVIHLSLDNIWNYNETEYNLDQNIYDLKVSSFQHFKELRSLHLSLNNFGGFVDKEGILVLYLNSPYL
;
A
#
# COMPACT_ATOMS: atom_id res chain seq x y z
N MET A 1 -31.44 14.54 -28.09
CA MET A 1 -30.49 15.20 -27.17
C MET A 1 -30.65 14.74 -25.72
N GLU A 2 -31.82 14.24 -25.32
CA GLU A 2 -32.11 13.84 -23.93
C GLU A 2 -31.41 12.58 -23.44
N LEU A 3 -31.30 11.53 -24.26
CA LEU A 3 -30.71 10.25 -23.83
C LEU A 3 -29.20 10.37 -23.50
N LYS A 4 -28.47 11.22 -24.23
CA LYS A 4 -27.05 11.48 -23.95
C LYS A 4 -26.85 12.19 -22.61
N ARG A 5 -27.74 13.11 -22.25
CA ARG A 5 -27.70 13.81 -20.95
C ARG A 5 -28.02 12.85 -19.81
N LEU A 6 -29.04 12.00 -19.97
CA LEU A 6 -29.36 10.96 -19.01
C LEU A 6 -28.21 9.97 -18.81
N LEU A 7 -27.55 9.54 -19.89
CA LEU A 7 -26.37 8.67 -19.81
C LEU A 7 -25.21 9.34 -19.07
N ILE A 8 -24.92 10.61 -19.36
CA ILE A 8 -23.88 11.38 -18.64
C ILE A 8 -24.24 11.51 -17.16
N CYS A 9 -25.49 11.83 -16.82
CA CYS A 9 -25.93 11.92 -15.43
C CYS A 9 -25.82 10.57 -14.72
N LEU A 10 -26.20 9.46 -15.36
CA LEU A 10 -26.05 8.11 -14.80
C LEU A 10 -24.58 7.74 -14.59
N ILE A 11 -23.70 8.05 -15.54
CA ILE A 11 -22.26 7.84 -15.39
C ILE A 11 -21.75 8.65 -14.20
N LEU A 12 -22.05 9.95 -14.12
CA LEU A 12 -21.65 10.80 -13.01
C LEU A 12 -22.22 10.29 -11.66
N TRP A 13 -23.47 9.80 -11.63
CA TRP A 13 -24.08 9.26 -10.42
C TRP A 13 -23.41 7.96 -9.96
N VAL A 14 -23.06 7.08 -10.90
CA VAL A 14 -22.29 5.85 -10.62
C VAL A 14 -20.89 6.19 -10.13
N GLN A 15 -20.24 7.22 -10.68
CA GLN A 15 -18.94 7.70 -10.16
C GLN A 15 -19.06 8.31 -8.75
N ILE A 16 -20.23 8.88 -8.39
CA ILE A 16 -20.50 9.44 -7.05
C ILE A 16 -20.90 8.35 -6.04
N GLN A 17 -21.58 7.29 -6.48
CA GLN A 17 -21.97 6.15 -5.64
C GLN A 17 -20.86 5.11 -5.49
N GLY A 18 -19.93 5.06 -6.44
CA GLY A 18 -18.86 4.09 -6.51
C GLY A 18 -17.56 4.63 -5.94
N ASN A 19 -17.46 4.75 -4.62
CA ASN A 19 -16.28 4.28 -3.89
C ASN A 19 -16.55 4.28 -2.39
N ASN A 20 -16.92 3.13 -1.82
CA ASN A 20 -16.84 2.94 -0.37
C ASN A 20 -15.37 2.72 0.01
N GLY A 21 -14.47 3.63 -0.36
CA GLY A 21 -13.04 3.51 -0.07
C GLY A 21 -12.11 4.33 -0.94
N CYS A 22 -10.83 3.98 -0.91
CA CYS A 22 -9.77 4.68 -1.62
C CYS A 22 -9.85 4.49 -3.15
N PHE A 23 -9.27 5.40 -3.92
CA PHE A 23 -9.27 5.32 -5.39
C PHE A 23 -8.79 3.96 -5.90
N GLU A 24 -9.37 3.47 -7.01
CA GLU A 24 -9.04 2.16 -7.57
C GLU A 24 -7.53 2.02 -7.85
N GLU A 25 -6.87 3.09 -8.29
CA GLU A 25 -5.42 3.07 -8.51
C GLU A 25 -4.62 2.91 -7.20
N GLU A 26 -5.07 3.53 -6.10
CA GLU A 26 -4.45 3.38 -4.78
C GLU A 26 -4.69 1.98 -4.22
N ARG A 27 -5.92 1.47 -4.38
CA ARG A 27 -6.34 0.13 -3.98
C ARG A 27 -5.51 -0.95 -4.69
N LEU A 28 -5.38 -0.85 -6.01
CA LEU A 28 -4.57 -1.78 -6.81
C LEU A 28 -3.09 -1.69 -6.46
N ALA A 29 -2.56 -0.50 -6.17
CA ALA A 29 -1.17 -0.33 -5.74
C ALA A 29 -0.87 -1.03 -4.41
N LEU A 30 -1.78 -0.94 -3.44
CA LEU A 30 -1.69 -1.66 -2.16
C LEU A 30 -1.72 -3.19 -2.35
N LEU A 31 -2.60 -3.70 -3.21
CA LEU A 31 -2.68 -5.13 -3.52
C LEU A 31 -1.43 -5.64 -4.26
N GLN A 32 -0.91 -4.87 -5.21
CA GLN A 32 0.36 -5.20 -5.89
C GLN A 32 1.53 -5.21 -4.92
N PHE A 33 1.56 -4.27 -3.96
CA PHE A 33 2.57 -4.26 -2.91
C PHE A 33 2.49 -5.54 -2.07
N LYS A 34 1.30 -5.92 -1.58
CA LYS A 34 1.08 -7.18 -0.86
C LYS A 34 1.53 -8.40 -1.67
N ALA A 35 1.13 -8.49 -2.94
CA ALA A 35 1.52 -9.59 -3.81
C ALA A 35 3.04 -9.67 -4.01
N SER A 36 3.74 -8.53 -4.07
CA SER A 36 5.21 -8.51 -4.19
C SER A 36 5.91 -9.08 -2.97
N LEU A 37 5.33 -8.86 -1.78
CA LEU A 37 5.83 -9.43 -0.53
C LEU A 37 5.53 -10.93 -0.44
N GLU A 38 4.37 -11.38 -0.91
CA GLU A 38 3.97 -12.80 -0.91
C GLU A 38 4.72 -13.65 -1.95
N SER A 39 5.24 -13.03 -3.02
CA SER A 39 5.99 -13.75 -4.07
C SER A 39 7.44 -14.06 -3.72
N ASP A 40 7.98 -13.45 -2.66
CA ASP A 40 9.32 -13.75 -2.19
C ASP A 40 9.35 -15.14 -1.50
N GLU A 41 10.52 -15.79 -1.53
CA GLU A 41 10.73 -17.21 -1.13
C GLU A 41 10.36 -17.52 0.33
N TYR A 42 9.97 -16.50 1.11
CA TYR A 42 9.65 -16.54 2.54
C TYR A 42 8.19 -16.90 2.87
N GLY A 43 7.46 -17.46 1.89
CA GLY A 43 6.33 -18.36 2.13
C GLY A 43 5.47 -18.02 3.35
N SER A 44 4.51 -17.11 3.16
CA SER A 44 3.35 -16.93 4.03
C SER A 44 3.62 -16.63 5.51
N LYS A 45 3.68 -15.33 5.85
CA LYS A 45 2.89 -14.69 6.92
C LYS A 45 3.37 -13.26 7.13
N PHE A 46 2.77 -12.32 6.39
CA PHE A 46 2.62 -10.94 6.86
C PHE A 46 1.24 -10.86 7.55
N PRO A 47 1.09 -11.35 8.80
CA PRO A 47 -0.22 -11.45 9.45
C PRO A 47 -0.88 -10.07 9.60
N ILE A 48 -0.09 -9.00 9.51
CA ILE A 48 -0.54 -7.61 9.62
C ILE A 48 -1.17 -7.04 8.33
N LEU A 49 -1.10 -7.75 7.19
CA LEU A 49 -1.69 -7.33 5.91
C LEU A 49 -2.88 -8.22 5.48
N LEU A 50 -3.47 -8.96 6.42
CA LEU A 50 -4.61 -9.85 6.13
C LEU A 50 -5.86 -9.10 5.68
N SER A 51 -6.06 -7.88 6.20
CA SER A 51 -7.20 -7.02 5.85
C SER A 51 -7.15 -6.51 4.40
N TRP A 52 -5.98 -6.50 3.76
CA TRP A 52 -5.79 -6.05 2.39
C TRP A 52 -6.24 -7.14 1.42
N ASN A 53 -7.52 -7.13 1.03
CA ASN A 53 -8.07 -8.13 0.12
C ASN A 53 -9.01 -7.51 -0.92
N ASP A 54 -9.14 -8.17 -2.06
CA ASP A 54 -9.90 -7.70 -3.24
C ASP A 54 -11.39 -8.10 -3.17
N GLU A 55 -11.96 -8.19 -1.97
CA GLU A 55 -13.38 -8.52 -1.84
C GLU A 55 -14.26 -7.34 -2.28
N PRO A 56 -15.39 -7.58 -2.98
CA PRO A 56 -16.19 -6.53 -3.62
C PRO A 56 -16.74 -5.45 -2.68
N GLU A 57 -16.86 -5.79 -1.39
CA GLU A 57 -17.41 -4.89 -0.36
C GLU A 57 -16.31 -4.24 0.48
N ASN A 58 -15.03 -4.57 0.25
CA ASN A 58 -13.97 -4.22 1.17
C ASN A 58 -13.36 -2.84 0.84
N ASN A 59 -13.51 -1.93 1.79
CA ASN A 59 -13.02 -0.58 1.75
C ASN A 59 -11.52 -0.53 2.06
N CYS A 60 -10.67 -0.14 1.11
CA CYS A 60 -9.23 -0.01 1.40
C CYS A 60 -8.88 1.03 2.48
N CYS A 61 -9.75 1.98 2.79
CA CYS A 61 -9.57 2.90 3.91
C CYS A 61 -9.84 2.26 5.27
N GLU A 62 -10.45 1.07 5.30
CA GLU A 62 -10.68 0.26 6.50
C GLU A 62 -9.61 -0.83 6.65
N TRP A 63 -8.72 -0.97 5.67
CA TRP A 63 -7.59 -1.87 5.78
C TRP A 63 -6.67 -1.44 6.91
N GLU A 64 -6.17 -2.43 7.65
CA GLU A 64 -5.21 -2.22 8.72
C GLU A 64 -4.00 -1.45 8.16
N ARG A 65 -3.55 -0.43 8.90
CA ARG A 65 -2.42 0.45 8.56
C ARG A 65 -2.62 1.35 7.33
N VAL A 66 -3.84 1.44 6.80
CA VAL A 66 -4.23 2.44 5.81
C VAL A 66 -5.08 3.50 6.50
N SER A 67 -4.85 4.78 6.19
CA SER A 67 -5.77 5.84 6.59
C SER A 67 -6.04 6.76 5.41
N CYS A 68 -7.32 7.04 5.19
CA CYS A 68 -7.77 7.92 4.14
C CYS A 68 -8.26 9.27 4.66
N ASN A 69 -8.26 10.27 3.78
CA ASN A 69 -8.96 11.52 4.02
C ASN A 69 -10.48 11.30 3.83
N SER A 70 -11.26 11.59 4.86
CA SER A 70 -12.72 11.44 4.88
C SER A 70 -13.47 12.30 3.86
N THR A 71 -12.83 13.32 3.28
CA THR A 71 -13.46 14.25 2.34
C THR A 71 -13.21 13.88 0.87
N VAL A 72 -12.05 13.26 0.58
CA VAL A 72 -11.58 13.06 -0.80
C VAL A 72 -11.29 11.59 -1.12
N ALA A 73 -11.43 10.69 -0.13
CA ALA A 73 -11.19 9.26 -0.28
C ALA A 73 -9.80 8.91 -0.84
N HIS A 74 -8.79 9.71 -0.52
CA HIS A 74 -7.39 9.40 -0.84
C HIS A 74 -6.67 8.80 0.35
N VAL A 75 -5.77 7.85 0.12
CA VAL A 75 -4.82 7.38 1.14
C VAL A 75 -3.87 8.51 1.52
N ILE A 76 -3.88 8.88 2.81
CA ILE A 76 -3.03 9.94 3.38
C ILE A 76 -1.98 9.40 4.34
N HIS A 77 -2.18 8.21 4.91
CA HIS A 77 -1.20 7.57 5.78
C HIS A 77 -1.10 6.08 5.48
N LEU A 78 0.13 5.58 5.40
CA LEU A 78 0.45 4.17 5.21
C LEU A 78 1.52 3.72 6.21
N SER A 79 1.23 2.69 7.00
CA SER A 79 2.16 2.16 8.02
C SER A 79 2.66 0.77 7.64
N LEU A 80 3.86 0.70 7.09
CA LEU A 80 4.54 -0.54 6.69
C LEU A 80 5.65 -0.90 7.68
N ASP A 81 5.57 -0.45 8.93
CA ASP A 81 6.55 -0.77 9.97
C ASP A 81 6.41 -2.20 10.48
N ASN A 82 7.54 -2.88 10.72
CA ASN A 82 7.61 -4.26 11.23
C ASN A 82 6.67 -5.23 10.49
N ILE A 83 6.64 -5.19 9.15
CA ILE A 83 5.68 -6.00 8.38
C ILE A 83 5.89 -7.50 8.53
N TRP A 84 7.11 -7.89 8.86
CA TRP A 84 7.56 -9.26 9.07
C TRP A 84 7.15 -9.84 10.42
N ASN A 85 6.55 -9.03 11.31
CA ASN A 85 6.10 -9.45 12.64
C ASN A 85 7.20 -10.20 13.41
N TYR A 86 8.42 -9.64 13.43
CA TYR A 86 9.48 -10.17 14.28
C TYR A 86 9.05 -10.00 15.74
N ASN A 87 8.92 -11.11 16.47
CA ASN A 87 8.84 -11.05 17.93
C ASN A 87 10.21 -10.61 18.46
N GLU A 88 10.25 -9.77 19.51
CA GLU A 88 11.49 -9.31 20.15
C GLU A 88 12.43 -10.45 20.61
N THR A 89 11.98 -11.70 20.62
CA THR A 89 12.77 -12.87 21.02
C THR A 89 13.35 -13.66 19.83
N GLU A 90 12.91 -13.39 18.61
CA GLU A 90 13.35 -14.02 17.36
C GLU A 90 14.29 -13.08 16.58
N TYR A 91 15.36 -12.63 17.23
CA TYR A 91 16.44 -11.85 16.60
C TYR A 91 17.33 -12.69 15.65
N ASN A 92 16.79 -13.75 15.05
CA ASN A 92 17.37 -14.27 13.81
C ASN A 92 16.79 -13.40 12.70
N LEU A 93 17.34 -12.18 12.58
CA LEU A 93 17.24 -11.38 11.37
C LEU A 93 17.91 -12.22 10.27
N ASP A 94 17.13 -13.10 9.67
CA ASP A 94 17.38 -13.58 8.33
C ASP A 94 17.78 -12.34 7.54
N GLN A 95 19.05 -12.27 7.13
CA GLN A 95 19.72 -11.06 6.61
C GLN A 95 19.17 -10.61 5.25
N ASN A 96 17.96 -11.03 4.94
CA ASN A 96 17.29 -10.83 3.69
C ASN A 96 16.89 -9.37 3.66
N ILE A 97 17.66 -8.67 2.86
CA ILE A 97 17.45 -7.29 2.50
C ILE A 97 16.37 -7.29 1.42
N TYR A 98 15.28 -6.58 1.66
CA TYR A 98 14.19 -6.47 0.69
C TYR A 98 14.25 -5.12 -0.02
N ASP A 99 14.15 -5.16 -1.33
CA ASP A 99 14.12 -3.97 -2.17
C ASP A 99 12.69 -3.44 -2.26
N LEU A 100 12.50 -2.21 -1.78
CA LEU A 100 11.22 -1.55 -1.85
C LEU A 100 11.09 -0.83 -3.20
N LYS A 101 10.14 -1.27 -4.02
CA LYS A 101 9.83 -0.59 -5.30
C LYS A 101 9.14 0.75 -5.02
N VAL A 102 9.90 1.85 -5.08
CA VAL A 102 9.36 3.21 -4.85
C VAL A 102 8.29 3.58 -5.85
N SER A 103 8.36 3.03 -7.06
CA SER A 103 7.35 3.22 -8.07
C SER A 103 5.95 2.80 -7.62
N SER A 104 5.79 1.96 -6.60
CA SER A 104 4.48 1.63 -6.06
C SER A 104 3.83 2.84 -5.38
N PHE A 105 4.63 3.72 -4.76
CA PHE A 105 4.11 4.89 -4.02
C PHE A 105 3.65 6.04 -4.89
N GLN A 106 4.02 6.08 -6.17
CA GLN A 106 3.60 7.15 -7.09
C GLN A 106 2.07 7.21 -7.29
N HIS A 107 1.36 6.13 -6.95
CA HIS A 107 -0.09 6.05 -7.07
C HIS A 107 -0.81 6.75 -5.91
N PHE A 108 -0.15 6.97 -4.76
CA PHE A 108 -0.72 7.66 -3.59
C PHE A 108 -0.45 9.17 -3.67
N LYS A 109 -1.25 9.87 -4.47
CA LYS A 109 -1.03 11.29 -4.82
C LYS A 109 -1.11 12.24 -3.62
N GLU A 110 -1.84 11.84 -2.58
CA GLU A 110 -2.07 12.64 -1.37
C GLU A 110 -1.37 12.05 -0.13
N LEU A 111 -0.43 11.11 -0.31
CA LEU A 111 0.26 10.47 0.82
C LEU A 111 1.04 11.51 1.63
N ARG A 112 0.75 11.59 2.93
CA ARG A 112 1.35 12.56 3.87
C ARG A 112 2.31 11.93 4.86
N SER A 113 2.07 10.67 5.23
CA SER A 113 2.99 9.90 6.06
C SER A 113 3.15 8.48 5.54
N LEU A 114 4.41 8.03 5.55
CA LEU A 114 4.80 6.66 5.25
C LEU A 114 5.74 6.18 6.37
N HIS A 115 5.36 5.14 7.10
CA HIS A 115 6.22 4.54 8.12
C HIS A 115 6.84 3.25 7.58
N LEU A 116 8.17 3.18 7.61
CA LEU A 116 8.96 2.03 7.13
C LEU A 116 9.86 1.43 8.22
N SER A 117 9.77 1.91 9.46
CA SER A 117 10.64 1.53 10.56
C SER A 117 10.58 0.04 10.90
N LEU A 118 11.62 -0.49 11.56
CA LEU A 118 11.66 -1.88 12.02
C LEU A 118 11.54 -2.90 10.87
N ASN A 119 12.05 -2.55 9.69
CA ASN A 119 12.19 -3.46 8.56
C ASN A 119 13.65 -3.49 8.09
N ASN A 120 14.02 -4.54 7.37
CA ASN A 120 15.33 -4.68 6.73
C ASN A 120 15.26 -4.30 5.24
N PHE A 121 14.78 -3.09 4.92
CA PHE A 121 14.75 -2.61 3.55
C PHE A 121 16.16 -2.12 3.14
N GLY A 122 16.73 -2.71 2.08
CA GLY A 122 18.12 -2.41 1.67
C GLY A 122 18.29 -1.14 0.89
N GLY A 123 17.20 -0.64 0.34
CA GLY A 123 17.19 0.52 -0.52
C GLY A 123 15.88 0.63 -1.29
N PHE A 124 15.85 1.66 -2.11
CA PHE A 124 14.72 2.00 -2.95
C PHE A 124 15.08 1.72 -4.41
N VAL A 125 14.26 0.93 -5.09
CA VAL A 125 14.45 0.62 -6.51
C VAL A 125 13.45 1.41 -7.34
N ASP A 126 13.95 2.21 -8.28
CA ASP A 126 13.16 2.86 -9.33
C ASP A 126 13.43 2.27 -10.72
N LYS A 127 12.76 2.79 -11.75
CA LYS A 127 12.90 2.33 -13.14
C LYS A 127 14.19 2.80 -13.82
N GLU A 128 14.96 3.70 -13.20
CA GLU A 128 16.12 4.39 -13.77
C GLU A 128 17.46 3.97 -13.14
N GLY A 129 17.43 3.28 -12.00
CA GLY A 129 18.62 2.74 -11.34
C GLY A 129 18.60 3.10 -9.86
N ILE A 130 18.94 2.09 -9.05
CA ILE A 130 18.95 2.06 -7.58
C ILE A 130 19.24 3.44 -6.95
N LEU A 131 18.23 4.03 -6.31
CA LEU A 131 18.42 5.10 -5.33
C LEU A 131 18.71 4.44 -3.98
N VAL A 132 19.98 4.16 -3.69
CA VAL A 132 20.40 3.68 -2.36
C VAL A 132 20.30 4.86 -1.38
N LEU A 133 19.12 5.08 -0.81
CA LEU A 133 19.01 5.79 0.46
C LEU A 133 19.02 4.71 1.53
N TYR A 134 20.15 4.54 2.22
CA TYR A 134 20.21 3.77 3.45
C TYR A 134 19.23 4.39 4.44
N LEU A 135 18.04 3.81 4.56
CA LEU A 135 17.14 4.13 5.66
C LEU A 135 17.80 3.54 6.90
N ASN A 136 18.32 4.43 7.75
CA ASN A 136 19.02 4.14 9.00
C ASN A 136 18.64 2.78 9.59
N SER A 137 19.52 1.79 9.40
CA SER A 137 19.56 0.65 10.30
C SER A 137 19.90 1.21 11.68
N PRO A 138 19.10 0.96 12.73
CA PRO A 138 19.44 1.40 14.08
C PRO A 138 20.65 0.64 14.67
N TYR A 139 21.35 -0.18 13.86
CA TYR A 139 22.44 -1.05 14.27
C TYR A 139 23.75 -0.83 13.49
N LEU A 140 23.96 0.34 12.88
CA LEU A 140 25.27 0.81 12.40
C LEU A 140 25.66 2.15 13.05
#